data_AF-A0A060M0J4-F1
#
_entry.id   AF-A0A060M0J4-F1
#
_cell.length_a   1.000
_cell.length_b   1.000
_cell.length_c   1.000
_cell.angle_alpha   90.00
_cell.angle_beta   90.00
_cell.angle_gamma   90.00
#
_symmetry.space_group_name_H-M   'P 1'
#
loop_
_entity.id
_entity.type
_entity.pdbx_description
1 polymer ?
#
loop_
_entity_poly.entity_id
_entity_poly.type
_entity_poly.pdbx_seq_one_letter_code
_entity_poly.pdbx_strand_id
1 'polypeptide(L)'
;MLKIKNDIFILLISIVSFVLITPQIVSASSEEDNVFLTDTMPNSVQERLDHSYSIWNGLITDLNLYTDGELEQNNLEKNIESFIDKLNAINEQSKDGILPDKLDRSNKRFTKAIYKTEQSIYKLLAKEAKLIQKDLNKGRFNGEKKLEKNLKKYEKRLSKSDRQFAKINKIIKKMNKKNDFELKSYEMISYSTLLVTIEEDVANTDADIKENEKKSALSFDGSLNMIVSNDNVDITINSNVPDGGIFEVFVMNSDLDLLSEFLEIKDGEIHHTFDVSDWPVGYISGSAHLRFNIADHPQPDSIVELYGENGQLMTGNKAEDNNVDGLNGIIETEIIAYPSEQAVSDQNYSDFNDAITEMINLSEGVILDIRTLEDDDWSTAIIVISDDWYYTPEHEKQRFVDVAGDTLTQLIKNHEIEETTYVRFKDSYGAELASQKIFGGYDIKN
;
A
#
# COMPACT_ATOMS: atom_id res chain seq x y z
N MET A 1 -12.22 4.00 4.45
CA MET A 1 -11.23 3.40 3.53
C MET A 1 -10.22 2.45 4.20
N LEU A 2 -9.51 2.86 5.26
CA LEU A 2 -8.52 2.00 5.94
C LEU A 2 -9.12 0.71 6.53
N LYS A 3 -10.35 0.78 7.04
CA LYS A 3 -11.04 -0.36 7.66
C LYS A 3 -11.40 -1.46 6.65
N ILE A 4 -11.95 -1.10 5.48
CA ILE A 4 -12.21 -2.01 4.36
C ILE A 4 -10.92 -2.69 3.88
N LYS A 5 -9.81 -1.96 3.76
CA LYS A 5 -8.51 -2.53 3.41
C LYS A 5 -8.05 -3.57 4.45
N ASN A 6 -8.25 -3.28 5.74
CA ASN A 6 -7.96 -4.20 6.83
C ASN A 6 -8.88 -5.43 6.84
N ASP A 7 -10.17 -5.27 6.57
CA ASP A 7 -11.15 -6.38 6.57
C ASP A 7 -10.97 -7.29 5.35
N ILE A 8 -10.59 -6.71 4.19
CA ILE A 8 -10.16 -7.46 3.00
C ILE A 8 -8.84 -8.18 3.24
N PHE A 9 -7.90 -7.57 3.96
CA PHE A 9 -6.64 -8.19 4.35
C PHE A 9 -6.84 -9.34 5.35
N ILE A 10 -7.75 -9.18 6.32
CA ILE A 10 -8.15 -10.23 7.26
C ILE A 10 -8.88 -11.38 6.53
N LEU A 11 -9.74 -11.08 5.56
CA LEU A 11 -10.37 -12.07 4.67
C LEU A 11 -9.32 -12.83 3.85
N LEU A 12 -8.32 -12.14 3.29
CA LEU A 12 -7.19 -12.74 2.57
C LEU A 12 -6.40 -13.67 3.48
N ILE A 13 -6.10 -13.27 4.72
CA ILE A 13 -5.40 -14.09 5.71
C ILE A 13 -6.25 -15.30 6.12
N SER A 14 -7.56 -15.15 6.31
CA SER A 14 -8.45 -16.27 6.67
C SER A 14 -8.61 -17.29 5.54
N ILE A 15 -8.66 -16.83 4.29
CA ILE A 15 -8.71 -17.70 3.11
C ILE A 15 -7.37 -18.41 2.89
N VAL A 16 -6.24 -17.69 2.99
CA VAL A 16 -4.89 -18.28 2.92
C VAL A 16 -4.69 -19.28 4.06
N SER A 17 -5.17 -18.99 5.26
CA SER A 17 -5.14 -19.92 6.39
C SER A 17 -6.03 -21.14 6.15
N PHE A 18 -7.18 -21.00 5.50
CA PHE A 18 -8.04 -22.13 5.13
C PHE A 18 -7.40 -23.05 4.08
N VAL A 19 -6.70 -22.45 3.09
CA VAL A 19 -5.94 -23.17 2.05
C VAL A 19 -4.67 -23.82 2.61
N LEU A 20 -4.03 -23.22 3.62
CA LEU A 20 -2.84 -23.78 4.28
C LEU A 20 -3.17 -24.85 5.34
N ILE A 21 -4.42 -24.90 5.83
CA ILE A 21 -4.86 -25.83 6.89
C ILE A 21 -5.65 -27.03 6.34
N THR A 22 -5.89 -27.13 5.01
CA THR A 22 -6.16 -28.44 4.41
C THR A 22 -5.02 -29.40 4.78
N PRO A 23 -5.31 -30.56 5.39
CA PRO A 23 -4.31 -31.27 6.17
C PRO A 23 -3.14 -31.71 5.31
N GLN A 24 -1.93 -31.30 5.71
CA GLN A 24 -0.71 -31.99 5.29
C GLN A 24 -0.88 -33.46 5.67
N ILE A 25 -0.96 -34.32 4.65
CA ILE A 25 -1.03 -35.76 4.84
C ILE A 25 0.34 -36.20 5.37
N VAL A 26 0.48 -36.29 6.70
CA VAL A 26 1.65 -36.91 7.31
C VAL A 26 1.51 -38.42 7.18
N SER A 27 2.50 -39.01 6.53
CA SER A 27 2.59 -40.42 6.15
C SER A 27 2.36 -41.40 7.30
N ALA A 28 1.38 -42.28 7.16
CA ALA A 28 1.29 -43.51 7.97
C ALA A 28 1.07 -44.74 7.08
N SER A 29 2.19 -45.44 6.84
CA SER A 29 2.40 -46.87 6.51
C SER A 29 1.51 -47.57 5.47
N SER A 30 1.99 -47.61 4.23
CA SER A 30 2.40 -48.81 3.45
C SER A 30 2.62 -48.37 1.99
N GLU A 31 3.79 -48.68 1.41
CA GLU A 31 4.40 -47.94 0.29
C GLU A 31 3.69 -48.04 -1.07
N GLU A 32 2.83 -49.02 -1.34
CA GLU A 32 2.41 -49.27 -2.74
C GLU A 32 1.01 -48.71 -3.11
N ASP A 33 0.09 -48.52 -2.16
CA ASP A 33 -1.24 -47.92 -2.45
C ASP A 33 -1.31 -46.41 -2.16
N ASN A 34 -0.21 -45.82 -1.64
CA ASN A 34 -0.20 -44.45 -1.11
C ASN A 34 0.15 -43.38 -2.15
N VAL A 35 1.02 -43.69 -3.12
CA VAL A 35 1.53 -42.70 -4.09
C VAL A 35 0.38 -42.03 -4.87
N PHE A 36 -0.67 -42.78 -5.18
CA PHE A 36 -1.80 -42.25 -5.95
C PHE A 36 -2.72 -41.33 -5.13
N LEU A 37 -2.90 -41.60 -3.83
CA LEU A 37 -3.74 -40.79 -2.94
C LEU A 37 -3.00 -39.55 -2.42
N THR A 38 -1.68 -39.61 -2.26
CA THR A 38 -0.85 -38.47 -1.84
C THR A 38 -0.58 -37.49 -2.97
N ASP A 39 -0.48 -37.95 -4.23
CA ASP A 39 -0.07 -37.08 -5.32
C ASP A 39 -1.26 -36.54 -6.13
N THR A 40 -2.35 -37.30 -6.27
CA THR A 40 -3.40 -36.93 -7.24
C THR A 40 -4.61 -36.24 -6.60
N MET A 41 -4.98 -36.63 -5.38
CA MET A 41 -6.16 -36.08 -4.71
C MET A 41 -5.91 -34.68 -4.14
N PRO A 42 -4.76 -34.41 -3.46
CA PRO A 42 -4.39 -33.08 -3.00
C PRO A 42 -4.27 -32.11 -4.17
N ASN A 43 -3.63 -32.52 -5.26
CA ASN A 43 -3.48 -31.67 -6.46
C ASN A 43 -4.84 -31.31 -7.07
N SER A 44 -5.77 -32.27 -7.23
CA SER A 44 -7.09 -31.94 -7.79
C SER A 44 -7.96 -31.06 -6.88
N VAL A 45 -7.81 -31.15 -5.55
CA VAL A 45 -8.53 -30.31 -4.58
C VAL A 45 -7.87 -28.93 -4.51
N GLN A 46 -6.54 -28.88 -4.46
CA GLN A 46 -5.75 -27.65 -4.47
C GLN A 46 -6.00 -26.86 -5.75
N GLU A 47 -5.95 -27.50 -6.92
CA GLU A 47 -6.28 -26.85 -8.21
C GLU A 47 -7.71 -26.28 -8.24
N ARG A 48 -8.67 -26.98 -7.63
CA ARG A 48 -10.07 -26.49 -7.51
C ARG A 48 -10.18 -25.32 -6.53
N LEU A 49 -9.39 -25.30 -5.47
CA LEU A 49 -9.31 -24.20 -4.50
C LEU A 49 -8.60 -22.98 -5.10
N ASP A 50 -7.49 -23.19 -5.80
CA ASP A 50 -6.73 -22.15 -6.50
C ASP A 50 -7.56 -21.51 -7.61
N HIS A 51 -8.33 -22.31 -8.36
CA HIS A 51 -9.28 -21.79 -9.35
C HIS A 51 -10.40 -20.95 -8.69
N SER A 52 -10.93 -21.40 -7.55
CA SER A 52 -11.94 -20.65 -6.79
C SER A 52 -11.38 -19.35 -6.22
N TYR A 53 -10.12 -19.37 -5.76
CA TYR A 53 -9.37 -18.23 -5.26
C TYR A 53 -9.11 -17.20 -6.36
N SER A 54 -8.71 -17.64 -7.54
CA SER A 54 -8.51 -16.79 -8.72
C SER A 54 -9.81 -16.09 -9.16
N ILE A 55 -10.93 -16.81 -9.24
CA ILE A 55 -12.24 -16.22 -9.56
C ILE A 55 -12.63 -15.16 -8.52
N TRP A 56 -12.32 -15.41 -7.23
CA TRP A 56 -12.66 -14.49 -6.15
C TRP A 56 -11.81 -13.23 -6.15
N ASN A 57 -10.50 -13.34 -6.35
CA ASN A 57 -9.61 -12.18 -6.46
C ASN A 57 -9.99 -11.28 -7.64
N GLY A 58 -10.42 -11.85 -8.77
CA GLY A 58 -10.97 -11.07 -9.88
C GLY A 58 -12.22 -10.28 -9.48
N LEU A 59 -13.11 -10.89 -8.70
CA LEU A 59 -14.37 -10.27 -8.27
C LEU A 59 -14.15 -9.15 -7.23
N ILE A 60 -13.17 -9.31 -6.33
CA ILE A 60 -12.75 -8.28 -5.36
C ILE A 60 -12.10 -7.10 -6.07
N THR A 61 -11.22 -7.37 -7.04
CA THR A 61 -10.54 -6.33 -7.83
C THR A 61 -11.56 -5.49 -8.61
N ASP A 62 -12.55 -6.15 -9.23
CA ASP A 62 -13.65 -5.48 -9.93
C ASP A 62 -14.56 -4.69 -8.97
N LEU A 63 -14.72 -5.11 -7.70
CA LEU A 63 -15.51 -4.39 -6.70
C LEU A 63 -14.78 -3.14 -6.15
N ASN A 64 -13.46 -3.22 -5.96
CA ASN A 64 -12.64 -2.10 -5.46
C ASN A 64 -12.62 -0.89 -6.41
N LEU A 65 -12.87 -1.11 -7.70
CA LEU A 65 -12.89 -0.06 -8.72
C LEU A 65 -14.17 0.81 -8.72
N TYR A 66 -15.21 0.47 -7.95
CA TYR A 66 -16.55 1.07 -8.13
C TYR A 66 -17.24 1.61 -6.86
N THR A 67 -16.56 1.72 -5.71
CA THR A 67 -17.19 2.13 -4.44
C THR A 67 -16.78 3.53 -3.94
N ASP A 68 -17.39 4.58 -4.49
CA ASP A 68 -17.15 6.00 -4.09
C ASP A 68 -18.33 6.66 -3.34
N GLY A 69 -19.12 5.89 -2.58
CA GLY A 69 -20.26 6.41 -1.80
C GLY A 69 -20.33 5.90 -0.36
N GLU A 70 -20.21 6.79 0.62
CA GLU A 70 -20.11 6.46 2.06
C GLU A 70 -21.33 5.74 2.65
N LEU A 71 -22.56 5.98 2.16
CA LEU A 71 -23.76 5.43 2.79
C LEU A 71 -24.04 3.95 2.44
N GLU A 72 -23.51 3.48 1.30
CA GLU A 72 -23.69 2.10 0.81
C GLU A 72 -22.52 1.17 1.17
N GLN A 73 -21.36 1.74 1.51
CA GLN A 73 -20.19 1.01 2.04
C GLN A 73 -20.51 0.25 3.34
N ASN A 74 -21.26 0.85 4.26
CA ASN A 74 -21.57 0.22 5.56
C ASN A 74 -22.38 -1.09 5.45
N ASN A 75 -23.29 -1.20 4.47
CA ASN A 75 -24.06 -2.43 4.26
C ASN A 75 -23.22 -3.51 3.58
N LEU A 76 -22.34 -3.10 2.66
CA LEU A 76 -21.40 -4.00 2.00
C LEU A 76 -20.37 -4.55 3.00
N GLU A 77 -19.78 -3.69 3.84
CA GLU A 77 -18.89 -4.06 4.95
C GLU A 77 -19.54 -5.11 5.85
N LYS A 78 -20.77 -4.85 6.30
CA LYS A 78 -21.51 -5.78 7.18
C LYS A 78 -21.79 -7.13 6.53
N ASN A 79 -22.07 -7.16 5.22
CA ASN A 79 -22.26 -8.40 4.47
C ASN A 79 -20.93 -9.18 4.33
N ILE A 80 -19.81 -8.48 4.13
CA ILE A 80 -18.46 -9.07 4.08
C ILE A 80 -18.06 -9.64 5.44
N GLU A 81 -18.20 -8.88 6.54
CA GLU A 81 -17.94 -9.34 7.91
C GLU A 81 -18.78 -10.59 8.22
N SER A 82 -20.08 -10.58 7.92
CA SER A 82 -20.96 -11.74 8.12
C SER A 82 -20.56 -12.96 7.29
N PHE A 83 -19.93 -12.76 6.12
CA PHE A 83 -19.43 -13.84 5.29
C PHE A 83 -18.14 -14.44 5.86
N ILE A 84 -17.22 -13.60 6.35
CA ILE A 84 -15.99 -14.02 7.05
C ILE A 84 -16.34 -14.91 8.24
N ASP A 85 -17.28 -14.48 9.08
CA ASP A 85 -17.69 -15.25 10.26
C ASP A 85 -18.25 -16.64 9.89
N LYS A 86 -19.02 -16.71 8.79
CA LYS A 86 -19.56 -18.00 8.30
C LYS A 86 -18.46 -18.90 7.75
N LEU A 87 -17.45 -18.35 7.08
CA LEU A 87 -16.29 -19.12 6.61
C LEU A 87 -15.45 -19.64 7.79
N ASN A 88 -15.20 -18.81 8.80
CA ASN A 88 -14.49 -19.20 10.00
C ASN A 88 -15.24 -20.28 10.79
N ALA A 89 -16.58 -20.19 10.88
CA ALA A 89 -17.39 -21.24 11.49
C ALA A 89 -17.33 -22.57 10.73
N ILE A 90 -17.30 -22.53 9.38
CA ILE A 90 -17.11 -23.73 8.54
C ILE A 90 -15.69 -24.30 8.75
N ASN A 91 -14.68 -23.45 8.90
CA ASN A 91 -13.31 -23.85 9.19
C ASN A 91 -13.19 -24.59 10.52
N GLU A 92 -13.70 -24.00 11.61
CA GLU A 92 -13.67 -24.62 12.93
C GLU A 92 -14.46 -25.96 12.94
N GLN A 93 -15.62 -26.02 12.27
CA GLN A 93 -16.35 -27.29 12.10
C GLN A 93 -15.58 -28.35 11.29
N SER A 94 -14.69 -27.93 10.40
CA SER A 94 -13.87 -28.84 9.59
C SER A 94 -12.64 -29.36 10.35
N LYS A 95 -12.11 -28.57 11.32
CA LYS A 95 -11.00 -28.97 12.20
C LYS A 95 -11.39 -30.10 13.16
N ASP A 96 -12.64 -30.11 13.63
CA ASP A 96 -13.19 -31.19 14.46
C ASP A 96 -13.50 -32.49 13.67
N GLY A 97 -13.32 -32.47 12.35
CA GLY A 97 -13.51 -33.60 11.45
C GLY A 97 -12.36 -34.61 11.46
N ILE A 98 -12.05 -35.18 12.63
CA ILE A 98 -11.29 -36.44 12.90
C ILE A 98 -10.47 -36.97 11.71
N LEU A 99 -9.13 -36.79 11.76
CA LEU A 99 -8.17 -37.70 11.12
C LEU A 99 -8.21 -39.04 11.87
N PRO A 100 -8.65 -40.15 11.26
CA PRO A 100 -8.64 -41.45 11.94
C PRO A 100 -7.25 -42.07 11.80
N ASP A 101 -6.68 -42.52 12.91
CA ASP A 101 -5.37 -43.20 12.98
C ASP A 101 -5.23 -44.44 12.07
N LYS A 102 -6.30 -44.90 11.40
CA LYS A 102 -6.27 -45.98 10.39
C LYS A 102 -7.19 -45.68 9.19
N LEU A 103 -6.61 -45.76 7.99
CA LEU A 103 -7.12 -45.24 6.71
C LEU A 103 -8.30 -46.01 6.04
N ASP A 104 -8.69 -47.19 6.51
CA ASP A 104 -9.43 -48.13 5.64
C ASP A 104 -10.96 -47.85 5.50
N ARG A 105 -11.66 -47.46 6.58
CA ARG A 105 -13.06 -46.93 6.54
C ARG A 105 -13.13 -45.40 6.62
N SER A 106 -11.96 -44.81 6.84
CA SER A 106 -11.67 -43.41 7.14
C SER A 106 -11.80 -42.52 5.90
N ASN A 107 -11.20 -42.95 4.78
CA ASN A 107 -11.18 -42.19 3.52
C ASN A 107 -12.57 -41.85 2.98
N LYS A 108 -13.53 -42.78 3.05
CA LYS A 108 -14.90 -42.56 2.52
C LYS A 108 -15.69 -41.51 3.31
N ARG A 109 -15.47 -41.43 4.63
CA ARG A 109 -16.10 -40.40 5.47
C ARG A 109 -15.41 -39.06 5.27
N PHE A 110 -14.09 -39.09 5.11
CA PHE A 110 -13.24 -37.93 4.89
C PHE A 110 -13.51 -37.25 3.54
N THR A 111 -13.46 -37.97 2.41
CA THR A 111 -13.78 -37.41 1.08
C THR A 111 -15.22 -36.89 1.00
N LYS A 112 -16.16 -37.55 1.68
CA LYS A 112 -17.57 -37.09 1.74
C LYS A 112 -17.72 -35.85 2.61
N ALA A 113 -16.89 -35.67 3.64
CA ALA A 113 -16.84 -34.47 4.46
C ALA A 113 -16.26 -33.31 3.66
N ILE A 114 -15.10 -33.48 3.02
CA ILE A 114 -14.48 -32.47 2.14
C ILE A 114 -15.46 -32.02 1.06
N TYR A 115 -16.05 -32.96 0.33
CA TYR A 115 -17.01 -32.63 -0.73
C TYR A 115 -18.25 -31.87 -0.22
N LYS A 116 -18.75 -32.22 0.99
CA LYS A 116 -19.87 -31.48 1.61
C LYS A 116 -19.46 -30.08 2.05
N THR A 117 -18.23 -29.91 2.53
CA THR A 117 -17.66 -28.63 2.91
C THR A 117 -17.51 -27.74 1.68
N GLU A 118 -16.89 -28.25 0.60
CA GLU A 118 -16.81 -27.56 -0.70
C GLU A 118 -18.19 -27.12 -1.20
N GLN A 119 -19.18 -28.03 -1.23
CA GLN A 119 -20.56 -27.70 -1.63
C GLN A 119 -21.19 -26.60 -0.77
N SER A 120 -20.87 -26.57 0.53
CA SER A 120 -21.40 -25.57 1.45
C SER A 120 -20.77 -24.21 1.18
N ILE A 121 -19.46 -24.18 0.91
CA ILE A 121 -18.71 -22.98 0.51
C ILE A 121 -19.23 -22.42 -0.82
N TYR A 122 -19.39 -23.24 -1.85
CA TYR A 122 -19.95 -22.79 -3.15
C TYR A 122 -21.35 -22.21 -3.03
N LYS A 123 -22.23 -22.84 -2.22
CA LYS A 123 -23.58 -22.31 -1.97
C LYS A 123 -23.55 -20.99 -1.20
N LEU A 124 -22.62 -20.84 -0.26
CA LEU A 124 -22.40 -19.62 0.49
C LEU A 124 -21.98 -18.49 -0.47
N LEU A 125 -20.95 -18.74 -1.28
CA LEU A 125 -20.44 -17.81 -2.30
C LEU A 125 -21.54 -17.38 -3.28
N ALA A 126 -22.31 -18.32 -3.81
CA ALA A 126 -23.39 -18.03 -4.75
C ALA A 126 -24.55 -17.24 -4.11
N LYS A 127 -24.78 -17.41 -2.80
CA LYS A 127 -25.82 -16.67 -2.07
C LYS A 127 -25.38 -15.24 -1.80
N GLU A 128 -24.14 -15.03 -1.36
CA GLU A 128 -23.61 -13.71 -1.05
C GLU A 128 -23.38 -12.88 -2.33
N ALA A 129 -22.90 -13.49 -3.43
CA ALA A 129 -22.82 -12.82 -4.73
C ALA A 129 -24.17 -12.26 -5.21
N LYS A 130 -25.28 -12.97 -4.95
CA LYS A 130 -26.64 -12.50 -5.24
C LYS A 130 -27.09 -11.35 -4.33
N LEU A 131 -26.63 -11.33 -3.08
CA LEU A 131 -26.94 -10.24 -2.14
C LEU A 131 -26.18 -8.98 -2.54
N ILE A 132 -24.89 -9.10 -2.87
CA ILE A 132 -24.07 -8.02 -3.41
C ILE A 132 -24.71 -7.47 -4.69
N GLN A 133 -25.11 -8.31 -5.64
CA GLN A 133 -25.82 -7.86 -6.85
C GLN A 133 -27.13 -7.13 -6.54
N LYS A 134 -27.90 -7.62 -5.56
CA LYS A 134 -29.18 -7.00 -5.18
C LYS A 134 -28.96 -5.63 -4.56
N ASP A 135 -27.88 -5.44 -3.81
CA ASP A 135 -27.56 -4.17 -3.18
C ASP A 135 -26.92 -3.21 -4.19
N LEU A 136 -26.07 -3.70 -5.11
CA LEU A 136 -25.59 -2.94 -6.27
C LEU A 136 -26.72 -2.47 -7.20
N ASN A 137 -27.78 -3.27 -7.40
CA ASN A 137 -28.94 -2.86 -8.20
C ASN A 137 -29.85 -1.82 -7.49
N LYS A 138 -29.68 -1.62 -6.17
CA LYS A 138 -30.41 -0.59 -5.41
C LYS A 138 -29.65 0.74 -5.39
N GLY A 139 -28.31 0.68 -5.36
CA GLY A 139 -27.46 1.85 -5.55
C GLY A 139 -27.40 2.23 -7.02
N ARG A 140 -27.88 3.42 -7.39
CA ARG A 140 -27.74 3.91 -8.77
C ARG A 140 -26.28 4.26 -9.05
N PHE A 141 -25.46 3.28 -9.45
CA PHE A 141 -24.09 3.50 -9.88
C PHE A 141 -24.02 3.75 -11.39
N ASN A 142 -23.42 4.86 -11.83
CA ASN A 142 -23.36 5.27 -13.24
C ASN A 142 -22.40 4.44 -14.13
N GLY A 143 -21.94 3.26 -13.69
CA GLY A 143 -21.06 2.33 -14.44
C GLY A 143 -21.77 1.09 -15.04
N GLU A 144 -23.10 1.06 -15.02
CA GLU A 144 -23.97 -0.13 -15.06
C GLU A 144 -23.68 -1.20 -16.14
N LYS A 145 -23.29 -0.88 -17.38
CA LYS A 145 -23.30 -1.89 -18.46
C LYS A 145 -22.15 -2.91 -18.44
N LYS A 146 -20.96 -2.52 -17.97
CA LYS A 146 -19.78 -3.41 -18.02
C LYS A 146 -19.74 -4.34 -16.80
N LEU A 147 -20.06 -3.80 -15.62
CA LEU A 147 -20.17 -4.57 -14.38
C LEU A 147 -21.33 -5.59 -14.43
N GLU A 148 -22.50 -5.19 -14.94
CA GLU A 148 -23.65 -6.09 -15.11
C GLU A 148 -23.33 -7.24 -16.09
N LYS A 149 -22.53 -6.96 -17.13
CA LYS A 149 -22.07 -7.97 -18.09
C LYS A 149 -21.10 -8.97 -17.47
N ASN A 150 -20.15 -8.49 -16.66
CA ASN A 150 -19.20 -9.34 -15.94
C ASN A 150 -19.92 -10.20 -14.88
N LEU A 151 -20.81 -9.60 -14.08
CA LEU A 151 -21.57 -10.33 -13.05
C LEU A 151 -22.46 -11.42 -13.66
N LYS A 152 -23.16 -11.14 -14.78
CA LYS A 152 -23.91 -12.18 -15.52
C LYS A 152 -23.00 -13.28 -16.06
N LYS A 153 -21.77 -12.97 -16.48
CA LYS A 153 -20.76 -13.96 -16.92
C LYS A 153 -20.38 -14.87 -15.75
N TYR A 154 -20.14 -14.31 -14.56
CA TYR A 154 -19.82 -15.07 -13.35
C TYR A 154 -20.97 -15.93 -12.84
N GLU A 155 -22.21 -15.41 -12.81
CA GLU A 155 -23.39 -16.21 -12.43
C GLU A 155 -23.61 -17.41 -13.36
N LYS A 156 -23.39 -17.21 -14.67
CA LYS A 156 -23.52 -18.29 -15.65
C LYS A 156 -22.44 -19.37 -15.43
N ARG A 157 -21.22 -18.98 -15.06
CA ARG A 157 -20.12 -19.89 -14.71
C ARG A 157 -20.45 -20.67 -13.42
N LEU A 158 -20.88 -20.00 -12.37
CA LEU A 158 -21.29 -20.63 -11.09
C LEU A 158 -22.46 -21.61 -11.28
N SER A 159 -23.50 -21.22 -12.03
CA SER A 159 -24.65 -22.10 -12.30
C SER A 159 -24.27 -23.35 -13.12
N LYS A 160 -23.29 -23.24 -14.03
CA LYS A 160 -22.77 -24.39 -14.77
C LYS A 160 -21.99 -25.34 -13.86
N SER A 161 -21.14 -24.79 -12.99
CA SER A 161 -20.41 -25.55 -11.97
C SER A 161 -21.37 -26.32 -11.04
N ASP A 162 -22.41 -25.65 -10.54
CA ASP A 162 -23.47 -26.30 -9.73
C ASP A 162 -24.13 -27.49 -10.44
N ARG A 163 -24.39 -27.38 -11.76
CA ARG A 163 -24.96 -28.49 -12.56
C ARG A 163 -23.97 -29.64 -12.72
N GLN A 164 -22.69 -29.36 -12.88
CA GLN A 164 -21.64 -30.39 -12.95
C GLN A 164 -21.52 -31.10 -11.60
N PHE A 165 -21.49 -30.36 -10.49
CA PHE A 165 -21.51 -30.94 -9.14
C PHE A 165 -22.76 -31.80 -8.88
N ALA A 166 -23.93 -31.38 -9.34
CA ALA A 166 -25.16 -32.17 -9.23
C ALA A 166 -25.07 -33.50 -10.02
N LYS A 167 -24.44 -33.50 -11.20
CA LYS A 167 -24.18 -34.72 -11.99
C LYS A 167 -23.20 -35.64 -11.26
N ILE A 168 -22.11 -35.10 -10.72
CA ILE A 168 -21.11 -35.84 -9.94
C ILE A 168 -21.78 -36.51 -8.73
N ASN A 169 -22.56 -35.77 -7.95
CA ASN A 169 -23.34 -36.31 -6.83
C ASN A 169 -24.24 -37.49 -7.22
N LYS A 170 -24.88 -37.40 -8.39
CA LYS A 170 -25.74 -38.47 -8.92
C LYS A 170 -24.93 -39.72 -9.27
N ILE A 171 -23.71 -39.56 -9.79
CA ILE A 171 -22.81 -40.66 -10.10
C ILE A 171 -22.25 -41.29 -8.82
N ILE A 172 -21.80 -40.48 -7.85
CA ILE A 172 -21.37 -40.93 -6.51
C ILE A 172 -22.47 -41.71 -5.79
N LYS A 173 -23.73 -41.26 -5.89
CA LYS A 173 -24.89 -41.94 -5.31
C LYS A 173 -25.19 -43.28 -5.98
N LYS A 174 -24.90 -43.43 -7.29
CA LYS A 174 -25.04 -44.69 -8.03
C LYS A 174 -23.92 -45.68 -7.70
N MET A 175 -22.68 -45.23 -7.60
CA MET A 175 -21.54 -46.07 -7.19
C MET A 175 -21.74 -46.62 -5.77
N ASN A 176 -22.24 -45.78 -4.84
CA ASN A 176 -22.59 -46.21 -3.49
C ASN A 176 -23.65 -47.30 -3.39
N LYS A 177 -24.49 -47.48 -4.41
CA LYS A 177 -25.52 -48.54 -4.44
C LYS A 177 -25.00 -49.88 -4.96
N LYS A 178 -23.93 -49.89 -5.74
CA LYS A 178 -23.42 -51.10 -6.39
C LYS A 178 -22.28 -51.79 -5.63
N ASN A 179 -21.73 -51.16 -4.59
CA ASN A 179 -20.50 -51.61 -3.91
C ASN A 179 -19.31 -51.85 -4.86
N ASP A 180 -19.37 -51.28 -6.06
CA ASP A 180 -18.37 -51.42 -7.10
C ASP A 180 -17.60 -50.10 -7.13
N PHE A 181 -16.39 -50.12 -6.58
CA PHE A 181 -15.58 -48.93 -6.32
C PHE A 181 -14.19 -49.09 -6.93
N GLU A 182 -14.13 -49.21 -8.26
CA GLU A 182 -12.86 -49.02 -8.95
C GLU A 182 -12.51 -47.53 -8.99
N LEU A 183 -11.37 -47.17 -8.37
CA LEU A 183 -10.81 -45.81 -8.27
C LEU A 183 -10.70 -45.12 -9.65
N LYS A 184 -10.43 -45.90 -10.71
CA LYS A 184 -10.40 -45.47 -12.12
C LYS A 184 -11.70 -44.83 -12.61
N SER A 185 -12.84 -45.20 -12.01
CA SER A 185 -14.15 -44.63 -12.34
C SER A 185 -14.27 -43.18 -11.87
N TYR A 186 -13.61 -42.81 -10.77
CA TYR A 186 -13.58 -41.45 -10.24
C TYR A 186 -12.63 -40.55 -11.03
N GLU A 187 -11.46 -41.08 -11.44
CA GLU A 187 -10.52 -40.38 -12.33
C GLU A 187 -11.17 -39.94 -13.63
N MET A 188 -11.89 -40.84 -14.32
CA MET A 188 -12.50 -40.53 -15.62
C MET A 188 -13.57 -39.43 -15.53
N ILE A 189 -14.26 -39.29 -14.39
CA ILE A 189 -15.26 -38.25 -14.17
C ILE A 189 -14.59 -36.91 -13.86
N SER A 190 -13.48 -36.92 -13.11
CA SER A 190 -12.69 -35.71 -12.82
C SER A 190 -12.04 -35.16 -14.09
N TYR A 191 -11.36 -36.02 -14.85
CA TYR A 191 -10.64 -35.63 -16.07
C TYR A 191 -11.55 -35.17 -17.22
N SER A 192 -12.69 -35.85 -17.46
CA SER A 192 -13.63 -35.43 -18.53
C SER A 192 -14.34 -34.11 -18.24
N THR A 193 -14.43 -33.71 -16.96
CA THR A 193 -15.03 -32.43 -16.57
C THR A 193 -13.99 -31.30 -16.62
N LEU A 194 -12.73 -31.58 -16.30
CA LEU A 194 -11.60 -30.65 -16.43
C LEU A 194 -11.30 -30.33 -17.91
N LEU A 195 -11.20 -31.34 -18.78
CA LEU A 195 -10.85 -31.15 -20.20
C LEU A 195 -11.86 -30.29 -20.97
N VAL A 196 -13.17 -30.48 -20.77
CA VAL A 196 -14.21 -29.66 -21.43
C VAL A 196 -14.21 -28.20 -20.92
N THR A 197 -13.68 -27.96 -19.72
CA THR A 197 -13.57 -26.61 -19.15
C THR A 197 -12.28 -25.92 -19.61
N ILE A 198 -11.19 -26.68 -19.74
CA ILE A 198 -9.87 -26.18 -20.20
C ILE A 198 -9.88 -25.84 -21.70
N GLU A 199 -10.49 -26.66 -22.56
CA GLU A 199 -10.48 -26.42 -24.02
C GLU A 199 -11.28 -25.17 -24.45
N GLU A 200 -12.31 -24.76 -23.71
CA GLU A 200 -13.07 -23.52 -23.97
C GLU A 200 -12.49 -22.29 -23.23
N ASP A 201 -11.75 -22.48 -22.13
CA ASP A 201 -11.07 -21.39 -21.42
C ASP A 201 -9.76 -20.97 -22.12
N VAL A 202 -8.99 -21.87 -22.73
CA VAL A 202 -7.78 -21.52 -23.51
C VAL A 202 -8.11 -20.53 -24.65
N ALA A 203 -9.24 -20.69 -25.33
CA ALA A 203 -9.66 -19.80 -26.42
C ALA A 203 -10.14 -18.40 -25.97
N ASN A 204 -10.55 -18.23 -24.70
CA ASN A 204 -10.93 -16.92 -24.14
C ASN A 204 -9.79 -16.27 -23.32
N THR A 205 -8.85 -17.07 -22.82
CA THR A 205 -7.69 -16.61 -22.02
C THR A 205 -6.69 -15.86 -22.89
N ASP A 206 -6.49 -16.25 -24.15
CA ASP A 206 -5.62 -15.51 -25.08
C ASP A 206 -6.09 -14.08 -25.40
N ALA A 207 -7.39 -13.80 -25.30
CA ALA A 207 -7.94 -12.46 -25.52
C ALA A 207 -7.86 -11.60 -24.24
N ASP A 208 -8.15 -12.19 -23.07
CA ASP A 208 -8.07 -11.52 -21.77
C ASP A 208 -6.59 -11.28 -21.34
N ILE A 209 -5.64 -12.17 -21.72
CA ILE A 209 -4.19 -11.94 -21.52
C ILE A 209 -3.71 -10.77 -22.39
N LYS A 210 -4.06 -10.74 -23.68
CA LYS A 210 -3.65 -9.64 -24.57
C LYS A 210 -4.22 -8.29 -24.15
N GLU A 211 -5.43 -8.25 -23.59
CA GLU A 211 -6.00 -7.01 -23.05
C GLU A 211 -5.31 -6.56 -21.75
N ASN A 212 -4.89 -7.51 -20.89
CA ASN A 212 -4.17 -7.19 -19.65
C ASN A 212 -2.70 -6.83 -19.89
N GLU A 213 -1.99 -7.50 -20.81
CA GLU A 213 -0.64 -7.12 -21.24
C GLU A 213 -0.64 -5.70 -21.82
N LYS A 214 -1.66 -5.37 -22.64
CA LYS A 214 -1.80 -4.03 -23.19
C LYS A 214 -2.10 -2.98 -22.10
N LYS A 215 -2.84 -3.33 -21.05
CA LYS A 215 -3.07 -2.41 -19.91
C LYS A 215 -1.86 -2.25 -19.01
N SER A 216 -1.09 -3.32 -18.76
CA SER A 216 0.13 -3.19 -17.95
C SER A 216 1.21 -2.41 -18.68
N ALA A 217 1.29 -2.52 -20.02
CA ALA A 217 2.20 -1.71 -20.84
C ALA A 217 1.85 -0.21 -20.83
N LEU A 218 0.59 0.15 -20.57
CA LEU A 218 0.14 1.54 -20.49
C LEU A 218 0.23 2.13 -19.07
N SER A 219 0.46 1.31 -18.04
CA SER A 219 0.63 1.82 -16.68
C SER A 219 2.03 2.37 -16.53
N PHE A 220 2.18 3.62 -16.14
CA PHE A 220 3.47 4.22 -15.80
C PHE A 220 3.82 3.93 -14.33
N ASP A 221 5.04 3.47 -14.10
CA ASP A 221 5.64 3.37 -12.78
C ASP A 221 7.15 3.62 -12.87
N GLY A 222 7.73 4.05 -11.75
CA GLY A 222 9.17 4.25 -11.61
C GLY A 222 9.58 4.71 -10.23
N SER A 223 10.86 4.63 -9.93
CA SER A 223 11.46 5.10 -8.69
C SER A 223 12.72 5.90 -9.00
N LEU A 224 13.04 6.82 -8.12
CA LEU A 224 14.25 7.62 -8.15
C LEU A 224 15.00 7.38 -6.84
N ASN A 225 16.30 7.21 -6.92
CA ASN A 225 17.20 7.09 -5.78
C ASN A 225 18.36 8.07 -5.99
N MET A 226 18.76 8.74 -4.93
CA MET A 226 19.88 9.68 -4.97
C MET A 226 20.92 9.34 -3.91
N ILE A 227 22.20 9.48 -4.26
CA ILE A 227 23.32 9.24 -3.36
C ILE A 227 24.34 10.37 -3.53
N VAL A 228 24.80 10.94 -2.43
CA VAL A 228 25.93 11.90 -2.46
C VAL A 228 27.26 11.14 -2.57
N SER A 229 28.10 11.52 -3.52
CA SER A 229 29.42 10.92 -3.75
C SER A 229 30.41 11.97 -4.24
N ASN A 230 31.43 12.28 -3.42
CA ASN A 230 32.51 13.23 -3.74
C ASN A 230 31.98 14.56 -4.33
N ASP A 231 31.15 15.28 -3.57
CA ASP A 231 30.56 16.58 -3.97
C ASP A 231 29.65 16.52 -5.22
N ASN A 232 29.22 15.32 -5.61
CA ASN A 232 28.24 15.09 -6.66
C ASN A 232 27.00 14.39 -6.09
N VAL A 233 25.90 14.46 -6.84
CA VAL A 233 24.69 13.66 -6.61
C VAL A 233 24.54 12.65 -7.73
N ASP A 234 24.71 11.37 -7.39
CA ASP A 234 24.45 10.24 -8.27
C ASP A 234 22.96 9.89 -8.21
N ILE A 235 22.29 9.93 -9.35
CA ILE A 235 20.88 9.58 -9.51
C ILE A 235 20.75 8.25 -10.23
N THR A 236 19.88 7.40 -9.70
CA THR A 236 19.43 6.19 -10.36
C THR A 236 17.91 6.21 -10.48
N ILE A 237 17.40 6.14 -11.71
CA ILE A 237 15.98 6.03 -11.99
C ILE A 237 15.71 4.63 -12.53
N ASN A 238 14.70 3.96 -11.99
CA ASN A 238 14.17 2.71 -12.52
C ASN A 238 12.76 3.00 -13.02
N SER A 239 12.40 2.53 -14.21
CA SER A 239 11.04 2.68 -14.72
C SER A 239 10.67 1.57 -15.69
N ASN A 240 9.37 1.32 -15.81
CA ASN A 240 8.84 0.37 -16.79
C ASN A 240 8.65 0.99 -18.19
N VAL A 241 9.06 2.23 -18.39
CA VAL A 241 9.05 2.91 -19.69
C VAL A 241 10.00 2.19 -20.66
N PRO A 242 9.58 1.90 -21.90
CA PRO A 242 10.46 1.28 -22.89
C PRO A 242 11.69 2.13 -23.22
N ASP A 243 12.73 1.46 -23.70
CA ASP A 243 13.95 2.11 -24.19
C ASP A 243 13.66 3.27 -25.15
N GLY A 244 14.42 4.34 -24.99
CA GLY A 244 14.26 5.57 -25.77
C GLY A 244 13.36 6.61 -25.09
N GLY A 245 12.59 6.26 -24.06
CA GLY A 245 11.85 7.24 -23.26
C GLY A 245 12.75 8.33 -22.70
N ILE A 246 12.35 9.59 -22.84
CA ILE A 246 13.15 10.74 -22.40
C ILE A 246 12.56 11.30 -21.11
N PHE A 247 13.34 11.29 -20.04
CA PHE A 247 12.98 11.90 -18.76
C PHE A 247 13.63 13.28 -18.64
N GLU A 248 12.85 14.28 -18.22
CA GLU A 248 13.40 15.48 -17.61
C GLU A 248 13.79 15.13 -16.18
N VAL A 249 15.08 15.15 -15.87
CA VAL A 249 15.62 14.88 -14.54
C VAL A 249 16.22 16.16 -14.02
N PHE A 250 15.94 16.50 -12.77
CA PHE A 250 16.52 17.68 -12.16
C PHE A 250 16.79 17.49 -10.67
N VAL A 251 17.76 18.25 -10.17
CA VAL A 251 18.08 18.43 -8.75
C VAL A 251 17.98 19.90 -8.39
N MET A 252 17.53 20.18 -7.17
CA MET A 252 17.34 21.53 -6.66
C MET A 252 17.70 21.62 -5.17
N ASN A 253 18.45 22.66 -4.77
CA ASN A 253 18.77 22.96 -3.37
C ASN A 253 17.73 23.87 -2.70
N SER A 254 17.92 24.18 -1.41
CA SER A 254 17.07 25.10 -0.63
C SER A 254 17.05 26.54 -1.16
N ASP A 255 18.12 26.96 -1.84
CA ASP A 255 18.24 28.29 -2.45
C ASP A 255 17.59 28.37 -3.84
N LEU A 256 16.97 27.28 -4.29
CA LEU A 256 16.33 27.12 -5.60
C LEU A 256 17.31 27.15 -6.78
N ASP A 257 18.60 26.91 -6.54
CA ASP A 257 19.53 26.58 -7.62
C ASP A 257 19.12 25.23 -8.22
N LEU A 258 19.05 25.19 -9.56
CA LEU A 258 18.49 24.07 -10.32
C LEU A 258 19.49 23.58 -11.35
N LEU A 259 19.76 22.28 -11.37
CA LEU A 259 20.40 21.58 -12.48
C LEU A 259 19.40 20.61 -13.10
N SER A 260 19.32 20.59 -14.42
CA SER A 260 18.35 19.74 -15.14
C SER A 260 18.91 19.24 -16.46
N GLU A 261 18.60 17.98 -16.78
CA GLU A 261 18.95 17.34 -18.05
C GLU A 261 17.81 16.47 -18.58
N PHE A 262 17.82 16.25 -19.90
CA PHE A 262 16.92 15.31 -20.58
C PHE A 262 17.66 14.02 -20.89
N LEU A 263 17.26 12.94 -20.22
CA LEU A 263 17.99 11.68 -20.20
C LEU A 263 17.15 10.55 -20.81
N GLU A 264 17.76 9.76 -21.68
CA GLU A 264 17.14 8.62 -22.34
C GLU A 264 17.25 7.37 -21.45
N ILE A 265 16.12 6.69 -21.18
CA ILE A 265 16.08 5.41 -20.47
C ILE A 265 16.56 4.25 -21.35
N LYS A 266 17.37 3.35 -20.77
CA LYS A 266 17.86 2.14 -21.44
C LYS A 266 17.83 0.96 -20.48
N ASP A 267 17.33 -0.17 -20.94
CA ASP A 267 17.17 -1.38 -20.16
C ASP A 267 16.37 -1.16 -18.85
N GLY A 268 15.43 -0.20 -18.88
CA GLY A 268 14.60 0.18 -17.72
C GLY A 268 15.29 1.09 -16.69
N GLU A 269 16.49 1.58 -16.96
CA GLU A 269 17.30 2.34 -16.00
C GLU A 269 17.89 3.63 -16.60
N ILE A 270 18.10 4.64 -15.75
CA ILE A 270 18.93 5.83 -16.02
C ILE A 270 19.90 5.98 -14.86
N HIS A 271 21.19 6.16 -15.20
CA HIS A 271 22.22 6.59 -14.25
C HIS A 271 22.81 7.92 -14.70
N HIS A 272 22.85 8.88 -13.80
CA HIS A 272 23.40 10.21 -14.08
C HIS A 272 23.99 10.84 -12.83
N THR A 273 24.98 11.72 -13.01
CA THR A 273 25.68 12.38 -11.91
C THR A 273 25.61 13.89 -12.14
N PHE A 274 25.04 14.61 -11.18
CA PHE A 274 25.05 16.07 -11.15
C PHE A 274 26.21 16.58 -10.30
N ASP A 275 26.99 17.51 -10.85
CA ASP A 275 28.01 18.25 -10.11
C ASP A 275 27.34 19.36 -9.29
N VAL A 276 27.37 19.20 -7.97
CA VAL A 276 26.80 20.14 -7.00
C VAL A 276 27.88 20.69 -6.07
N SER A 277 29.15 20.65 -6.50
CA SER A 277 30.29 21.00 -5.66
C SER A 277 30.27 22.45 -5.17
N ASP A 278 29.63 23.35 -5.92
CA ASP A 278 29.47 24.76 -5.56
C ASP A 278 28.24 25.03 -4.67
N TRP A 279 27.43 24.01 -4.35
CA TRP A 279 26.20 24.18 -3.55
C TRP A 279 26.49 24.25 -2.04
N PRO A 280 25.71 25.03 -1.27
CA PRO A 280 25.85 25.11 0.18
C PRO A 280 25.41 23.80 0.86
N VAL A 281 25.81 23.65 2.12
CA VAL A 281 25.28 22.59 2.99
C VAL A 281 23.77 22.77 3.13
N GLY A 282 23.03 21.68 2.97
CA GLY A 282 21.56 21.73 3.03
C GLY A 282 20.93 20.47 2.45
N TYR A 283 19.66 20.56 2.09
CA TYR A 283 18.94 19.47 1.46
C TYR A 283 18.87 19.65 -0.05
N ILE A 284 19.04 18.55 -0.78
CA ILE A 284 18.86 18.47 -2.23
C ILE A 284 17.61 17.65 -2.50
N SER A 285 16.71 18.21 -3.29
CA SER A 285 15.55 17.52 -3.85
C SER A 285 15.85 17.08 -5.27
N GLY A 286 15.40 15.88 -5.66
CA GLY A 286 15.56 15.36 -7.00
C GLY A 286 14.24 14.82 -7.55
N SER A 287 14.00 14.99 -8.84
CA SER A 287 12.76 14.54 -9.49
C SER A 287 13.01 14.15 -10.94
N ALA A 288 12.17 13.25 -11.45
CA ALA A 288 12.26 12.74 -12.81
C ALA A 288 10.88 12.62 -13.44
N HIS A 289 10.69 13.25 -14.58
CA HIS A 289 9.40 13.36 -15.26
C HIS A 289 9.49 12.84 -16.71
N LEU A 290 8.64 11.89 -17.07
CA LEU A 290 8.38 11.53 -18.46
C LEU A 290 7.36 12.52 -19.04
N ARG A 291 7.85 13.52 -19.78
CA ARG A 291 7.03 14.65 -20.25
C ARG A 291 6.65 14.50 -21.72
N PHE A 292 5.39 14.79 -22.02
CA PHE A 292 4.86 14.85 -23.39
C PHE A 292 4.56 16.29 -23.85
N ASN A 293 4.69 17.26 -22.94
CA ASN A 293 4.29 18.65 -23.16
C ASN A 293 5.48 19.61 -23.39
N ILE A 294 6.62 19.10 -23.90
CA ILE A 294 7.80 19.90 -24.22
C ILE A 294 8.13 19.78 -25.70
N ALA A 295 7.93 20.87 -26.45
CA ALA A 295 8.16 20.90 -27.90
C ALA A 295 9.63 20.74 -28.29
N ASP A 296 10.56 21.24 -27.46
CA ASP A 296 12.01 21.20 -27.74
C ASP A 296 12.63 19.82 -27.44
N HIS A 297 11.95 19.01 -26.63
CA HIS A 297 12.35 17.65 -26.24
C HIS A 297 11.18 16.68 -26.40
N PRO A 298 10.71 16.45 -27.64
CA PRO A 298 9.58 15.56 -27.89
C PRO A 298 9.97 14.11 -27.59
N GLN A 299 9.00 13.31 -27.13
CA GLN A 299 9.19 11.87 -26.98
C GLN A 299 9.39 11.19 -28.34
N PRO A 300 10.23 10.14 -28.43
CA PRO A 300 10.40 9.39 -29.68
C PRO A 300 9.12 8.71 -30.15
N ASP A 301 9.04 8.43 -31.45
CA ASP A 301 7.87 7.80 -32.09
C ASP A 301 7.42 6.50 -31.40
N SER A 302 8.36 5.67 -30.92
CA SER A 302 8.05 4.42 -30.21
C SER A 302 7.29 4.65 -28.90
N ILE A 303 7.60 5.74 -28.20
CA ILE A 303 6.97 6.13 -26.93
C ILE A 303 5.62 6.81 -27.20
N VAL A 304 5.55 7.63 -28.26
CA VAL A 304 4.30 8.25 -28.73
C VAL A 304 3.30 7.20 -29.23
N GLU A 305 3.75 6.15 -29.91
CA GLU A 305 2.88 5.04 -30.33
C GLU A 305 2.25 4.30 -29.13
N LEU A 306 2.97 4.23 -28.01
CA LEU A 306 2.51 3.58 -26.79
C LEU A 306 1.56 4.47 -25.99
N TYR A 307 2.00 5.66 -25.61
CA TYR A 307 1.29 6.54 -24.68
C TYR A 307 0.43 7.62 -25.36
N GLY A 308 0.55 7.78 -26.68
CA GLY A 308 -0.10 8.84 -27.45
C GLY A 308 0.73 10.13 -27.51
N GLU A 309 0.40 11.02 -28.45
CA GLU A 309 1.11 12.29 -28.72
C GLU A 309 1.33 13.14 -27.46
N ASN A 310 0.34 13.19 -26.57
CA ASN A 310 0.38 13.98 -25.34
C ASN A 310 0.40 13.10 -24.08
N GLY A 311 0.63 11.79 -24.22
CA GLY A 311 0.56 10.83 -23.11
C GLY A 311 -0.87 10.43 -22.70
N GLN A 312 -1.89 10.77 -23.49
CA GLN A 312 -3.31 10.57 -23.17
C GLN A 312 -3.76 9.11 -23.02
N LEU A 313 -2.93 8.15 -23.42
CA LEU A 313 -3.17 6.71 -23.23
C LEU A 313 -2.48 6.16 -21.97
N MET A 314 -1.62 6.95 -21.32
CA MET A 314 -0.95 6.59 -20.08
C MET A 314 -1.97 6.33 -18.97
N THR A 315 -1.63 5.40 -18.10
CA THR A 315 -2.39 5.05 -16.90
C THR A 315 -1.42 4.88 -15.75
N GLY A 316 -1.91 4.56 -14.54
CA GLY A 316 -1.08 4.38 -13.36
C GLY A 316 -1.28 5.50 -12.35
N ASN A 317 -0.86 5.24 -11.12
CA ASN A 317 -0.98 6.16 -9.98
C ASN A 317 0.01 7.33 -10.04
N LYS A 318 1.02 7.25 -10.91
CA LYS A 318 2.04 8.26 -11.15
C LYS A 318 1.84 9.01 -12.48
N ALA A 319 0.69 8.82 -13.12
CA ALA A 319 0.31 9.55 -14.32
C ALA A 319 -0.55 10.76 -13.91
N GLU A 320 -0.10 11.96 -14.27
CA GLU A 320 -0.74 13.21 -13.89
C GLU A 320 -1.11 14.07 -15.10
N ASP A 321 -2.23 14.78 -15.02
CA ASP A 321 -2.73 15.66 -16.09
C ASP A 321 -1.69 16.72 -16.45
N ASN A 322 -1.39 16.83 -17.75
CA ASN A 322 -0.56 17.90 -18.29
C ASN A 322 -1.43 19.03 -18.88
N ASN A 323 -0.77 20.09 -19.35
CA ASN A 323 -1.43 21.29 -19.88
C ASN A 323 -1.87 21.20 -21.36
N VAL A 324 -1.80 20.01 -21.98
CA VAL A 324 -2.12 19.79 -23.39
C VAL A 324 -3.07 18.61 -23.60
N ASP A 325 -4.04 18.44 -22.70
CA ASP A 325 -5.06 17.39 -22.76
C ASP A 325 -4.47 15.95 -22.83
N GLY A 326 -3.44 15.69 -22.02
CA GLY A 326 -2.83 14.37 -21.87
C GLY A 326 -2.20 14.19 -20.48
N LEU A 327 -1.26 13.26 -20.33
CA LEU A 327 -0.66 12.89 -19.05
C LEU A 327 0.87 12.92 -19.12
N ASN A 328 1.52 13.26 -18.01
CA ASN A 328 2.94 13.07 -17.78
C ASN A 328 3.16 11.97 -16.74
N GLY A 329 4.26 11.24 -16.85
CA GLY A 329 4.70 10.32 -15.79
C GLY A 329 5.56 11.07 -14.79
N ILE A 330 5.17 11.11 -13.52
CA ILE A 330 5.89 11.81 -12.46
C ILE A 330 6.40 10.80 -11.44
N ILE A 331 7.72 10.71 -11.31
CA ILE A 331 8.36 9.94 -10.23
C ILE A 331 8.42 10.83 -9.00
N GLU A 332 8.07 10.25 -7.84
CA GLU A 332 8.07 10.95 -6.55
C GLU A 332 9.42 11.62 -6.27
N THR A 333 9.36 12.80 -5.64
CA THR A 333 10.55 13.57 -5.27
C THR A 333 11.30 12.86 -4.13
N GLU A 334 12.58 12.62 -4.34
CA GLU A 334 13.49 12.16 -3.29
C GLU A 334 14.18 13.39 -2.68
N ILE A 335 14.48 13.36 -1.38
CA ILE A 335 15.22 14.42 -0.68
C ILE A 335 16.37 13.78 0.08
N ILE A 336 17.57 14.35 -0.06
CA ILE A 336 18.79 13.87 0.62
C ILE A 336 19.55 15.04 1.24
N ALA A 337 20.25 14.78 2.35
CA ALA A 337 21.16 15.75 2.96
C ALA A 337 22.48 15.84 2.18
N TYR A 338 22.99 17.06 2.02
CA TYR A 338 24.23 17.37 1.34
C TYR A 338 25.16 18.24 2.20
N PRO A 339 26.48 17.92 2.27
CA PRO A 339 27.11 16.71 1.74
C PRO A 339 26.82 15.45 2.56
N SER A 340 26.23 15.60 3.75
CA SER A 340 25.80 14.50 4.61
C SER A 340 24.81 14.98 5.67
N GLU A 341 24.06 14.05 6.26
CA GLU A 341 23.17 14.31 7.41
C GLU A 341 23.90 15.03 8.56
N GLN A 342 25.13 14.60 8.86
CA GLN A 342 25.92 15.23 9.93
C GLN A 342 26.26 16.69 9.60
N ALA A 343 26.64 16.97 8.35
CA ALA A 343 26.99 18.34 7.94
C ALA A 343 25.77 19.27 8.02
N VAL A 344 24.59 18.79 7.60
CA VAL A 344 23.33 19.55 7.72
C VAL A 344 22.97 19.77 9.19
N SER A 345 23.10 18.74 10.04
CA SER A 345 22.87 18.87 11.48
C SER A 345 23.83 19.88 12.14
N ASP A 346 25.13 19.83 11.80
CA ASP A 346 26.13 20.77 12.30
C ASP A 346 25.83 22.21 11.86
N GLN A 347 25.42 22.40 10.60
CA GLN A 347 25.05 23.71 10.07
C GLN A 347 23.78 24.25 10.75
N ASN A 348 22.74 23.42 10.88
CA ASN A 348 21.51 23.78 11.59
C ASN A 348 21.79 24.19 13.04
N TYR A 349 22.68 23.48 13.74
CA TYR A 349 23.07 23.83 15.11
C TYR A 349 23.88 25.14 15.16
N SER A 350 24.74 25.39 14.17
CA SER A 350 25.45 26.67 14.04
C SER A 350 24.47 27.83 13.83
N ASP A 351 23.57 27.71 12.85
CA ASP A 351 22.59 28.75 12.50
C ASP A 351 21.63 29.01 13.67
N PHE A 352 21.25 27.95 14.38
CA PHE A 352 20.46 28.05 15.61
C PHE A 352 21.18 28.87 16.69
N ASN A 353 22.46 28.60 16.98
CA ASN A 353 23.22 29.37 17.96
C ASN A 353 23.41 30.84 17.57
N ASP A 354 23.57 31.12 16.28
CA ASP A 354 23.62 32.47 15.76
C ASP A 354 22.29 33.19 15.97
N ALA A 355 21.15 32.52 15.71
CA ALA A 355 19.82 33.05 15.96
C ALA A 355 19.55 33.31 17.46
N ILE A 356 20.02 32.43 18.35
CA ILE A 356 19.98 32.65 19.81
C ILE A 356 20.77 33.91 20.19
N THR A 357 21.98 34.06 19.65
CA THR A 357 22.83 35.21 19.90
C THR A 357 22.17 36.51 19.40
N GLU A 358 21.55 36.48 18.22
CA GLU A 358 20.78 37.60 17.69
C GLU A 358 19.59 37.95 18.59
N MET A 359 18.82 36.96 19.03
CA MET A 359 17.68 37.15 19.94
C MET A 359 18.10 37.83 21.25
N ILE A 360 19.24 37.42 21.84
CA ILE A 360 19.81 38.05 23.05
C ILE A 360 20.19 39.50 22.75
N ASN A 361 20.89 39.76 21.64
CA ASN A 361 21.36 41.10 21.28
C ASN A 361 20.19 42.07 20.99
N LEU A 362 19.16 41.62 20.27
CA LEU A 362 17.96 42.41 19.95
C LEU A 362 17.11 42.72 21.18
N SER A 363 17.27 41.96 22.27
CA SER A 363 16.57 42.22 23.53
C SER A 363 17.09 43.45 24.27
N GLU A 364 18.19 44.06 23.81
CA GLU A 364 18.83 45.25 24.40
C GLU A 364 19.13 45.08 25.92
N GLY A 365 19.49 43.87 26.33
CA GLY A 365 19.86 43.54 27.72
C GLY A 365 18.71 43.07 28.61
N VAL A 366 17.49 42.92 28.06
CA VAL A 366 16.37 42.28 28.77
C VAL A 366 16.62 40.78 28.92
N ILE A 367 17.05 40.11 27.84
CA ILE A 367 17.51 38.72 27.89
C ILE A 367 19.01 38.75 28.17
N LEU A 368 19.43 38.08 29.24
CA LEU A 368 20.82 37.98 29.65
C LEU A 368 21.50 36.73 29.09
N ASP A 369 20.75 35.63 28.98
CA ASP A 369 21.27 34.31 28.58
C ASP A 369 20.11 33.42 28.10
N ILE A 370 20.41 32.49 27.19
CA ILE A 370 19.50 31.41 26.79
C ILE A 370 20.29 30.11 26.84
N ARG A 371 19.81 29.15 27.63
CA ARG A 371 20.53 27.90 27.89
C ARG A 371 19.57 26.76 28.17
N THR A 372 20.10 25.54 28.14
CA THR A 372 19.35 24.32 28.50
C THR A 372 19.36 24.09 30.02
N LEU A 373 18.47 23.21 30.48
CA LEU A 373 18.48 22.75 31.88
C LEU A 373 19.57 21.70 32.12
N GLU A 374 19.75 20.79 31.17
CA GLU A 374 20.81 19.77 31.13
C GLU A 374 21.68 20.03 29.91
N ASP A 375 22.98 19.77 30.00
CA ASP A 375 23.94 20.11 28.94
C ASP A 375 23.47 19.52 27.59
N ASP A 376 23.32 20.39 26.59
CA ASP A 376 22.88 20.09 25.23
C ASP A 376 21.47 19.46 25.06
N ASP A 377 20.64 19.44 26.10
CA ASP A 377 19.24 18.98 26.02
C ASP A 377 18.25 20.16 25.90
N TRP A 378 17.75 20.39 24.69
CA TRP A 378 16.81 21.46 24.35
C TRP A 378 15.33 21.10 24.62
N SER A 379 15.04 19.94 25.23
CA SER A 379 13.67 19.61 25.67
C SER A 379 13.16 20.58 26.74
N THR A 380 14.07 21.22 27.51
CA THR A 380 13.76 22.33 28.40
C THR A 380 14.74 23.48 28.21
N ALA A 381 14.25 24.57 27.64
CA ALA A 381 15.02 25.79 27.45
C ALA A 381 14.74 26.81 28.56
N ILE A 382 15.77 27.54 28.97
CA ILE A 382 15.73 28.56 30.00
C ILE A 382 16.16 29.89 29.40
N ILE A 383 15.27 30.87 29.44
CA ILE A 383 15.58 32.27 29.14
C ILE A 383 15.86 32.99 30.46
N VAL A 384 17.06 33.53 30.62
CA VAL A 384 17.46 34.32 31.79
C VAL A 384 17.16 35.80 31.53
N ILE A 385 16.40 36.43 32.40
CA ILE A 385 15.91 37.81 32.27
C ILE A 385 16.59 38.72 33.29
N SER A 386 16.79 39.98 32.90
CA SER A 386 17.30 41.02 33.79
C SER A 386 16.36 41.37 34.94
N ASP A 387 16.89 42.02 35.96
CA ASP A 387 16.12 42.47 37.13
C ASP A 387 15.05 43.53 36.76
N ASP A 388 15.07 44.09 35.54
CA ASP A 388 14.03 44.99 35.03
C ASP A 388 12.65 44.32 35.02
N TRP A 389 12.61 42.98 35.00
CA TRP A 389 11.39 42.19 35.16
C TRP A 389 10.54 42.64 36.35
N TYR A 390 11.16 42.91 37.51
CA TYR A 390 10.45 43.26 38.74
C TYR A 390 9.79 44.64 38.71
N TYR A 391 10.23 45.51 37.79
CA TYR A 391 9.69 46.85 37.59
C TYR A 391 8.73 46.91 36.39
N THR A 392 8.59 45.82 35.64
CA THR A 392 7.79 45.75 34.43
C THR A 392 6.31 45.49 34.75
N PRO A 393 5.36 46.22 34.11
CA PRO A 393 3.94 45.95 34.27
C PRO A 393 3.54 44.53 33.83
N GLU A 394 2.54 43.94 34.50
CA GLU A 394 2.13 42.55 34.26
C GLU A 394 1.73 42.24 32.80
N HIS A 395 1.10 43.18 32.11
CA HIS A 395 0.71 42.99 30.71
C HIS A 395 1.92 42.97 29.76
N GLU A 396 2.97 43.73 30.07
CA GLU A 396 4.23 43.70 29.30
C GLU A 396 5.00 42.42 29.58
N LYS A 397 5.01 41.94 30.84
CA LYS A 397 5.56 40.63 31.17
C LYS A 397 4.89 39.51 30.36
N GLN A 398 3.55 39.50 30.31
CA GLN A 398 2.77 38.52 29.55
C GLN A 398 3.12 38.56 28.05
N ARG A 399 3.09 39.76 27.46
CA ARG A 399 3.43 39.93 26.04
C ARG A 399 4.85 39.47 25.74
N PHE A 400 5.79 39.77 26.64
CA PHE A 400 7.19 39.39 26.47
C PHE A 400 7.37 37.88 26.51
N VAL A 401 6.83 37.18 27.51
CA VAL A 401 7.01 35.72 27.63
C VAL A 401 6.33 34.97 26.49
N ASP A 402 5.18 35.45 26.02
CA ASP A 402 4.50 34.88 24.85
C ASP A 402 5.40 35.01 23.61
N VAL A 403 5.88 36.21 23.30
CA VAL A 403 6.70 36.45 22.10
C VAL A 403 8.05 35.74 22.19
N ALA A 404 8.80 35.95 23.27
CA ALA A 404 10.15 35.41 23.41
C ALA A 404 10.14 33.88 23.50
N GLY A 405 9.21 33.31 24.28
CA GLY A 405 9.12 31.87 24.44
C GLY A 405 8.64 31.16 23.18
N ASP A 406 7.65 31.71 22.46
CA ASP A 406 7.20 31.15 21.19
C ASP A 406 8.28 31.27 20.10
N THR A 407 9.00 32.40 20.06
CA THR A 407 10.13 32.59 19.13
C THR A 407 11.21 31.55 19.37
N LEU A 408 11.64 31.35 20.61
CA LEU A 408 12.64 30.34 20.95
C LEU A 408 12.18 28.93 20.57
N THR A 409 10.92 28.59 20.87
CA THR A 409 10.34 27.28 20.51
C THR A 409 10.34 27.08 19.00
N GLN A 410 10.02 28.12 18.22
CA GLN A 410 10.07 28.07 16.76
C GLN A 410 11.50 27.94 16.24
N LEU A 411 12.47 28.64 16.82
CA LEU A 411 13.88 28.54 16.43
C LEU A 411 14.41 27.11 16.62
N ILE A 412 14.16 26.51 17.78
CA ILE A 412 14.58 25.13 18.09
C ILE A 412 13.95 24.14 17.10
N LYS A 413 12.64 24.29 16.84
CA LYS A 413 11.91 23.42 15.92
C LYS A 413 12.36 23.57 14.46
N ASN A 414 12.52 24.81 13.98
CA ASN A 414 12.84 25.08 12.57
C ASN A 414 14.26 24.64 12.20
N HIS A 415 15.18 24.58 13.16
CA HIS A 415 16.53 24.06 12.97
C HIS A 415 16.64 22.58 13.36
N GLU A 416 15.52 21.88 13.55
CA GLU A 416 15.48 20.45 13.84
C GLU A 416 16.31 20.03 15.08
N ILE A 417 16.46 20.93 16.05
CA ILE A 417 17.26 20.70 17.27
C ILE A 417 16.51 19.78 18.24
N GLU A 418 15.20 20.01 18.40
CA GLU A 418 14.33 19.22 19.26
C GLU A 418 12.87 19.32 18.75
N GLU A 419 12.12 18.22 18.83
CA GLU A 419 10.73 18.20 18.32
C GLU A 419 9.78 18.97 19.25
N THR A 420 10.02 18.87 20.57
CA THR A 420 9.19 19.49 21.60
C THR A 420 10.05 20.11 22.68
N THR A 421 9.88 21.42 22.89
CA THR A 421 10.59 22.16 23.95
C THR A 421 9.62 22.82 24.92
N TYR A 422 9.97 22.76 26.20
CA TYR A 422 9.34 23.54 27.26
C TYR A 422 10.20 24.75 27.64
N VAL A 423 9.64 25.95 27.52
CA VAL A 423 10.37 27.19 27.86
C VAL A 423 10.06 27.64 29.29
N ARG A 424 11.11 27.99 30.03
CA ARG A 424 11.05 28.62 31.36
C ARG A 424 11.82 29.92 31.38
N PHE A 425 11.34 30.86 32.18
CA PHE A 425 11.99 32.15 32.42
C PHE A 425 12.55 32.17 33.83
N LYS A 426 13.80 32.60 33.99
CA LYS A 426 14.45 32.76 35.29
C LYS A 426 15.12 34.12 35.42
N ASP A 427 15.30 34.61 36.64
CA ASP A 427 16.17 35.76 36.90
C ASP A 427 17.65 35.36 36.91
N SER A 428 18.53 36.35 37.05
CA SER A 428 19.97 36.16 37.16
C SER A 428 20.42 35.34 38.39
N TYR A 429 19.55 35.20 39.40
CA TYR A 429 19.78 34.42 40.62
C TYR A 429 19.21 32.99 40.56
N GLY A 430 18.50 32.65 39.47
CA GLY A 430 17.88 31.35 39.24
C GLY A 430 16.45 31.20 39.76
N ALA A 431 15.81 32.26 40.25
CA ALA A 431 14.39 32.24 40.61
C ALA A 431 13.53 32.15 39.36
N GLU A 432 12.51 31.28 39.38
CA GLU A 432 11.60 31.13 38.23
C GLU A 432 10.62 32.29 38.17
N LEU A 433 10.59 32.96 37.01
CA LEU A 433 9.77 34.13 36.71
C LEU A 433 8.51 33.76 35.94
N ALA A 434 8.61 32.79 35.03
CA ALA A 434 7.46 32.26 34.30
C ALA A 434 7.74 30.85 33.76
N SER A 435 6.67 30.08 33.53
CA SER A 435 6.76 28.77 32.87
C SER A 435 5.56 28.50 31.97
N GLN A 436 5.79 27.74 30.90
CA GLN A 436 4.76 27.40 29.93
C GLN A 436 3.64 26.54 30.56
N LYS A 437 2.39 26.83 30.22
CA LYS A 437 1.21 26.06 30.64
C LYS A 437 0.95 24.90 29.71
N ILE A 438 0.37 23.82 30.23
CA ILE A 438 0.01 22.59 29.48
C ILE A 438 -0.95 22.89 28.29
N PHE A 439 -1.77 23.94 28.38
CA PHE A 439 -2.75 24.31 27.36
C PHE A 439 -2.40 25.60 26.59
N GLY A 440 -1.12 25.99 26.61
CA GLY A 440 -0.62 27.19 25.94
C GLY A 440 -0.59 28.44 26.82
N GLY A 441 0.27 29.39 26.44
CA GLY A 441 0.61 30.58 27.22
C GLY A 441 1.51 30.29 28.42
N TYR A 442 1.77 31.33 29.22
CA TYR A 442 2.70 31.26 30.35
C TYR A 442 2.01 31.54 31.69
N ASP A 443 2.50 30.90 32.75
CA ASP A 443 2.18 31.20 34.14
C ASP A 443 3.27 32.13 34.70
N ILE A 444 2.93 33.37 34.98
CA ILE A 444 3.85 34.38 35.52
C ILE A 444 3.86 34.30 37.05
N LYS A 445 5.06 34.21 37.62
CA LYS A 445 5.29 34.23 39.06
C LYS A 445 5.63 35.66 39.50
N ASN A 446 4.94 36.11 40.54
CA ASN A 446 5.13 37.44 41.15
C ASN A 446 6.19 37.42 42.25
#